data_AF-A0A2E9C1G6-F1
#
_entry.id   AF-A0A2E9C1G6-F1
#
_cell.length_a   1.000
_cell.length_b   1.000
_cell.length_c   1.000
_cell.angle_alpha   90.00
_cell.angle_beta   90.00
_cell.angle_gamma   90.00
#
_symmetry.space_group_name_H-M   'P 1'
#
loop_
_entity.id
_entity.type
_entity.pdbx_description
1 polymer ?
#
loop_
_entity_poly.entity_id
_entity_poly.type
_entity_poly.pdbx_seq_one_letter_code
_entity_poly.pdbx_strand_id
1 'polypeptide(L)'
;MTSNSSKPHDLQALDSLTGGAFTAPTSGERASRIRDWLASNPAPEQMQEVFKELSGRDKGAARLLREKLDELKRAKGQEAIAAEWAQKAEGLLGQSKLNIADALAWQRDAAKAGAPLSREPLAGLKARLAERIKGIEDLQHRAQVHREAAVLLAQRFEVLSTKGWKDAQVAEESLRTDVTHWQQQAADIVADANWTSLDAKFAPQLEASKAQLLVVSDAFHSALAQAIAAAADAAAPLPPVPVWADELRAARGEA
;
A
#
# COMPACT_ATOMS: atom_id res chain seq x y z
N MET A 1 43.25 -41.33 12.51
CA MET A 1 42.30 -42.46 12.59
C MET A 1 41.53 -42.32 13.89
N THR A 2 40.28 -41.86 13.86
CA THR A 2 39.45 -41.73 15.07
C THR A 2 38.59 -42.98 15.21
N SER A 3 38.86 -43.77 16.24
CA SER A 3 38.12 -44.96 16.64
C SER A 3 36.71 -44.59 17.11
N ASN A 4 35.71 -44.84 16.25
CA ASN A 4 34.30 -44.67 16.60
C ASN A 4 33.79 -45.96 17.28
N SER A 5 34.17 -46.17 18.55
CA SER A 5 33.57 -47.22 19.38
C SER A 5 32.30 -46.65 20.00
N SER A 6 31.17 -46.78 19.30
CA SER A 6 29.86 -46.63 19.95
C SER A 6 29.66 -47.81 20.89
N LYS A 7 29.25 -47.53 22.14
CA LYS A 7 29.00 -48.59 23.11
C LYS A 7 27.87 -49.48 22.57
N PRO A 8 27.93 -50.82 22.75
CA PRO A 8 26.91 -51.74 22.25
C PRO A 8 25.47 -51.38 22.70
N HIS A 9 25.35 -50.81 23.90
CA HIS A 9 24.08 -50.39 24.48
C HIS A 9 23.47 -49.18 23.74
N ASP A 10 24.30 -48.24 23.29
CA ASP A 10 23.85 -47.04 22.57
C ASP A 10 23.31 -47.41 21.19
N LEU A 11 23.94 -48.39 20.52
CA LEU A 11 23.46 -48.88 19.21
C LEU A 11 22.13 -49.62 19.30
N GLN A 12 21.90 -50.41 20.34
CA GLN A 12 20.64 -51.12 20.53
C GLN A 12 19.48 -50.15 20.83
N ALA A 13 19.77 -49.07 21.56
CA ALA A 13 18.80 -48.00 21.80
C ALA A 13 18.44 -47.27 20.50
N LEU A 14 19.43 -46.89 19.68
CA LEU A 14 19.20 -46.26 18.37
C LEU A 14 18.48 -47.21 17.39
N ASP A 15 18.76 -48.51 17.45
CA ASP A 15 18.06 -49.52 16.65
C ASP A 15 16.59 -49.63 17.05
N SER A 16 16.31 -49.66 18.35
CA SER A 16 14.93 -49.68 18.85
C SER A 16 14.18 -48.40 18.46
N LEU A 17 14.83 -47.24 18.57
CA LEU A 17 14.28 -45.94 18.22
C LEU A 17 13.90 -45.86 16.73
N THR A 18 14.73 -46.44 15.85
CA THR A 18 14.56 -46.39 14.39
C THR A 18 13.76 -47.57 13.83
N GLY A 19 13.13 -48.39 14.67
CA GLY A 19 12.34 -49.54 14.24
C GLY A 19 13.17 -50.67 13.63
N GLY A 20 14.43 -50.82 14.04
CA GLY A 20 15.34 -51.87 13.58
C GLY A 20 16.18 -51.47 12.36
N ALA A 21 16.49 -50.18 12.17
CA ALA A 21 17.25 -49.74 11.01
C ALA A 21 18.71 -50.22 11.03
N PHE A 22 19.34 -50.33 12.21
CA PHE A 22 20.72 -50.79 12.33
C PHE A 22 20.86 -52.30 12.12
N THR A 23 19.85 -53.09 12.48
CA THR A 23 19.78 -54.55 12.30
C THR A 23 19.14 -54.99 10.97
N ALA A 24 18.72 -54.06 10.12
CA ALA A 24 18.10 -54.37 8.84
C ALA A 24 19.02 -55.19 7.90
N PRO A 25 18.52 -56.31 7.33
CA PRO A 25 19.30 -57.21 6.49
C PRO A 25 19.66 -56.61 5.12
N THR A 26 18.88 -55.64 4.63
CA THR A 26 19.12 -54.97 3.35
C THR A 26 19.12 -53.45 3.49
N SER A 27 19.84 -52.76 2.59
CA SER A 27 19.82 -51.30 2.52
C SER A 27 18.44 -50.73 2.20
N GLY A 28 17.61 -51.47 1.44
CA GLY A 28 16.23 -51.08 1.12
C GLY A 28 15.33 -51.07 2.36
N GLU A 29 15.37 -52.14 3.16
CA GLU A 29 14.64 -52.21 4.44
C GLU A 29 15.12 -51.16 5.43
N ARG A 30 16.44 -50.95 5.50
CA ARG A 30 17.05 -49.90 6.33
C ARG A 30 16.53 -48.52 5.95
N ALA A 31 16.54 -48.18 4.67
CA ALA A 31 16.03 -46.91 4.18
C ALA A 31 14.51 -46.76 4.44
N SER A 32 13.74 -47.86 4.39
CA SER A 32 12.32 -47.83 4.74
C SER A 32 12.10 -47.51 6.21
N ARG A 33 12.80 -48.21 7.11
CA ARG A 33 12.71 -47.98 8.56
C ARG A 33 13.12 -46.56 8.93
N ILE A 34 14.15 -46.01 8.28
CA ILE A 34 14.52 -44.59 8.44
C ILE A 34 13.43 -43.64 7.93
N ARG A 35 12.77 -43.92 6.79
CA ARG A 35 11.64 -43.10 6.32
C ARG A 35 10.47 -43.13 7.31
N ASP A 36 10.10 -44.32 7.77
CA ASP A 36 9.00 -44.51 8.71
C ASP A 36 9.29 -43.80 10.03
N TRP A 37 10.53 -43.91 10.52
CA TRP A 37 10.97 -43.19 11.70
C TRP A 37 10.97 -41.67 11.50
N LEU A 38 11.50 -41.16 10.39
CA LEU A 38 11.50 -39.72 10.09
C LEU A 38 10.07 -39.15 9.99
N ALA A 39 9.09 -39.93 9.55
CA ALA A 39 7.68 -39.52 9.51
C ALA A 39 7.08 -39.28 10.90
N SER A 40 7.70 -39.81 11.97
CA SER A 40 7.31 -39.52 13.35
C SER A 40 7.81 -38.16 13.88
N ASN A 41 8.51 -37.37 13.05
CA ASN A 41 9.16 -36.11 13.42
C ASN A 41 10.05 -36.23 14.69
N PRO A 42 11.10 -37.08 14.66
CA PRO A 42 12.02 -37.21 15.78
C PRO A 42 12.78 -35.90 16.04
N ALA A 43 13.34 -35.74 17.23
CA ALA A 43 14.09 -34.54 17.57
C ALA A 43 15.37 -34.42 16.69
N PRO A 44 15.80 -33.21 16.30
CA PRO A 44 17.01 -33.02 15.48
C PRO A 44 18.26 -33.66 16.10
N GLU A 45 18.37 -33.67 17.43
CA GLU A 45 19.46 -34.28 18.19
C GLU A 45 19.48 -35.80 17.97
N GLN A 46 18.32 -36.46 18.03
CA GLN A 46 18.20 -37.89 17.76
C GLN A 46 18.55 -38.21 16.30
N MET A 47 18.12 -37.38 15.35
CA MET A 47 18.50 -37.53 13.93
C MET A 47 20.02 -37.42 13.74
N GLN A 48 20.70 -36.52 14.46
CA GLN A 48 22.16 -36.38 14.40
C GLN A 48 22.88 -37.59 14.98
N GLU A 49 22.40 -38.15 16.09
CA GLU A 49 22.94 -39.37 16.71
C GLU A 49 22.81 -40.57 15.77
N VAL A 50 21.61 -40.79 15.20
CA VAL A 50 21.39 -41.86 14.22
C VAL A 50 22.25 -41.62 12.96
N PHE A 51 22.34 -40.40 12.45
CA PHE A 51 23.17 -40.10 11.27
C PHE A 51 24.65 -40.40 11.52
N LYS A 52 25.18 -40.01 12.70
CA LYS A 52 26.57 -40.28 13.09
C LYS A 52 26.90 -41.77 13.03
N GLU A 53 26.04 -42.61 13.61
CA GLU A 53 26.26 -44.06 13.65
C GLU A 53 25.94 -44.76 12.33
N LEU A 54 24.92 -44.29 11.58
CA LEU A 54 24.46 -44.90 10.35
C LEU A 54 25.35 -44.55 9.14
N SER A 55 25.94 -43.35 9.11
CA SER A 55 26.72 -42.84 7.97
C SER A 55 27.95 -43.68 7.61
N GLY A 56 28.54 -44.37 8.59
CA GLY A 56 29.65 -45.31 8.37
C GLY A 56 29.21 -46.71 7.93
N ARG A 57 27.93 -47.06 8.13
CA ARG A 57 27.37 -48.40 7.85
C ARG A 57 26.61 -48.46 6.53
N ASP A 58 25.77 -47.46 6.28
CA ASP A 58 24.97 -47.36 5.06
C ASP A 58 24.80 -45.90 4.65
N LYS A 59 25.57 -45.47 3.66
CA LYS A 59 25.52 -44.10 3.13
C LYS A 59 24.19 -43.78 2.44
N GLY A 60 23.50 -44.79 1.88
CA GLY A 60 22.23 -44.62 1.18
C GLY A 60 21.11 -44.30 2.17
N ALA A 61 21.00 -45.09 3.24
CA ALA A 61 20.02 -44.82 4.30
C ALA A 61 20.35 -43.55 5.10
N ALA A 62 21.63 -43.29 5.38
CA ALA A 62 22.06 -42.07 6.07
C ALA A 62 21.84 -40.78 5.25
N ARG A 63 21.72 -40.88 3.92
CA ARG A 63 21.42 -39.73 3.05
C ARG A 63 20.07 -39.09 3.40
N LEU A 64 19.06 -39.90 3.72
CA LEU A 64 17.72 -39.42 4.11
C LEU A 64 17.77 -38.53 5.36
N LEU A 65 18.60 -38.92 6.35
CA LEU A 65 18.80 -38.14 7.56
C LEU A 65 19.55 -36.84 7.28
N ARG A 66 20.57 -36.88 6.41
CA ARG A 66 21.30 -35.68 6.01
C ARG A 66 20.38 -34.68 5.31
N GLU A 67 19.60 -35.14 4.35
CA GLU A 67 18.63 -34.29 3.63
C GLU A 67 17.61 -33.67 4.60
N LYS A 68 17.12 -34.45 5.58
CA LYS A 68 16.20 -33.93 6.61
C LYS A 68 16.85 -32.91 7.54
N LEU A 69 18.07 -33.18 8.01
CA LEU A 69 18.83 -32.26 8.87
C LEU A 69 19.18 -30.95 8.14
N ASP A 70 19.54 -31.03 6.86
CA ASP A 70 19.80 -29.87 6.01
C ASP A 70 18.52 -29.07 5.73
N GLU A 71 17.39 -29.73 5.54
CA GLU A 71 16.06 -29.10 5.45
C GLU A 71 15.73 -28.32 6.73
N LEU A 72 15.87 -28.94 7.90
CA LEU A 72 15.63 -28.29 9.20
C LEU A 72 16.53 -27.08 9.42
N LYS A 73 17.82 -27.20 9.08
CA LYS A 73 18.76 -26.09 9.16
C LYS A 73 18.37 -24.94 8.24
N ARG A 74 17.95 -25.24 7.00
CA ARG A 74 17.45 -24.25 6.04
C ARG A 74 16.17 -23.59 6.55
N ALA A 75 15.23 -24.36 7.08
CA ALA A 75 13.97 -23.86 7.64
C ALA A 75 14.22 -22.87 8.78
N LYS A 76 15.10 -23.22 9.74
CA LYS A 76 15.48 -22.34 10.85
C LYS A 76 16.15 -21.05 10.37
N GLY A 77 16.97 -21.13 9.32
CA GLY A 77 17.55 -19.94 8.67
C GLY A 77 16.48 -19.03 8.04
N GLN A 78 15.47 -19.62 7.39
CA GLN A 78 14.35 -18.89 6.82
C GLN A 78 13.46 -18.24 7.89
N GLU A 79 13.27 -18.88 9.04
CA GLU A 79 12.53 -18.30 10.18
C GLU A 79 13.22 -17.04 10.71
N ALA A 80 14.55 -17.06 10.86
CA ALA A 80 15.31 -15.88 11.30
C ALA A 80 15.18 -14.72 10.30
N ILE A 81 15.33 -15.01 9.00
CA ILE A 81 15.11 -14.02 7.93
C ILE A 81 13.66 -13.52 7.97
N ALA A 82 12.69 -14.40 8.17
CA ALA A 82 11.29 -14.03 8.23
C ALA A 82 10.99 -13.08 9.41
N ALA A 83 11.54 -13.36 10.59
CA ALA A 83 11.40 -12.50 11.77
C ALA A 83 12.00 -11.10 11.54
N GLU A 84 13.20 -11.03 10.97
CA GLU A 84 13.86 -9.75 10.64
C GLU A 84 13.00 -8.91 9.67
N TRP A 85 12.52 -9.52 8.59
CA TRP A 85 11.72 -8.82 7.59
C TRP A 85 10.32 -8.48 8.08
N ALA A 86 9.75 -9.28 8.97
CA ALA A 86 8.49 -8.96 9.63
C ALA A 86 8.62 -7.69 10.48
N GLN A 87 9.67 -7.60 11.31
CA GLN A 87 9.95 -6.41 12.11
C GLN A 87 10.15 -5.15 11.24
N LYS A 88 10.84 -5.27 10.09
CA LYS A 88 10.99 -4.15 9.15
C LYS A 88 9.64 -3.72 8.56
N ALA A 89 8.77 -4.67 8.21
CA ALA A 89 7.44 -4.36 7.66
C ALA A 89 6.57 -3.67 8.71
N GLU A 90 6.59 -4.16 9.96
CA GLU A 90 5.87 -3.56 11.07
C GLU A 90 6.38 -2.14 11.36
N GLY A 91 7.70 -1.93 11.31
CA GLY A 91 8.30 -0.60 11.40
C GLY A 91 7.78 0.36 10.35
N LEU A 92 7.68 -0.06 9.09
CA LEU A 92 7.09 0.74 8.00
C LEU A 92 5.60 1.00 8.24
N LEU A 93 4.83 -0.02 8.59
CA LEU A 93 3.39 0.08 8.86
C LEU A 93 3.09 0.97 10.08
N GLY A 94 4.01 1.06 11.04
CA GLY A 94 3.90 1.93 12.21
C GLY A 94 4.22 3.41 11.95
N GLN A 95 4.76 3.77 10.78
CA GLN A 95 5.03 5.17 10.45
C GLN A 95 3.72 5.94 10.28
N SER A 96 3.64 7.14 10.85
CA SER A 96 2.54 8.09 10.58
C SER A 96 2.59 8.59 9.13
N LYS A 97 3.79 8.89 8.66
CA LYS A 97 4.11 9.22 7.27
C LYS A 97 4.84 8.04 6.62
N LEU A 98 4.13 7.24 5.82
CA LEU A 98 4.75 6.12 5.12
C LEU A 98 5.63 6.63 3.98
N ASN A 99 6.89 6.18 3.94
CA ASN A 99 7.70 6.33 2.74
C ASN A 99 7.36 5.23 1.72
N ILE A 100 6.67 5.58 0.63
CA ILE A 100 6.25 4.64 -0.41
C ILE A 100 7.46 3.93 -1.06
N ALA A 101 8.57 4.65 -1.26
CA ALA A 101 9.76 4.05 -1.88
C ALA A 101 10.36 2.95 -1.00
N ASP A 102 10.41 3.18 0.33
CA ASP A 102 10.90 2.19 1.28
C ASP A 102 9.92 1.00 1.39
N ALA A 103 8.62 1.26 1.35
CA ALA A 103 7.59 0.21 1.37
C ALA A 103 7.64 -0.68 0.12
N LEU A 104 7.85 -0.10 -1.08
CA LEU A 104 8.06 -0.85 -2.32
C LEU A 104 9.41 -1.60 -2.30
N ALA A 105 10.45 -0.98 -1.75
CA ALA A 105 11.77 -1.59 -1.63
C ALA A 105 11.73 -2.81 -0.69
N TRP A 106 10.96 -2.77 0.39
CA TRP A 106 10.82 -3.87 1.36
C TRP A 106 10.52 -5.20 0.68
N GLN A 107 9.53 -5.25 -0.23
CA GLN A 107 9.16 -6.50 -0.89
C GLN A 107 10.30 -7.07 -1.74
N ARG A 108 10.94 -6.21 -2.54
CA ARG A 108 12.06 -6.60 -3.42
C ARG A 108 13.24 -7.08 -2.59
N ASP A 109 13.58 -6.35 -1.54
CA ASP A 109 14.77 -6.60 -0.74
C ASP A 109 14.57 -7.82 0.17
N ALA A 110 13.36 -8.05 0.68
CA ALA A 110 12.97 -9.29 1.36
C ALA A 110 13.07 -10.51 0.44
N ALA A 111 12.56 -10.40 -0.80
CA ALA A 111 12.68 -11.47 -1.79
C ALA A 111 14.15 -11.77 -2.12
N LYS A 112 14.97 -10.72 -2.31
CA LYS A 112 16.41 -10.85 -2.55
C LYS A 112 17.15 -11.52 -1.39
N ALA A 113 16.72 -11.27 -0.15
CA ALA A 113 17.24 -11.92 1.05
C ALA A 113 16.74 -13.36 1.27
N GLY A 114 15.83 -13.87 0.42
CA GLY A 114 15.28 -15.21 0.54
C GLY A 114 14.18 -15.35 1.60
N ALA A 115 13.53 -14.24 1.99
CA ALA A 115 12.41 -14.26 2.92
C ALA A 115 11.20 -15.00 2.33
N PRO A 116 10.51 -15.87 3.10
CA PRO A 116 9.37 -16.64 2.61
C PRO A 116 8.09 -15.77 2.55
N LEU A 117 8.01 -14.84 1.60
CA LEU A 117 6.91 -13.86 1.46
C LEU A 117 5.51 -14.46 1.24
N SER A 118 5.40 -15.76 0.96
CA SER A 118 4.13 -16.49 0.84
C SER A 118 3.69 -17.16 2.14
N ARG A 119 4.51 -17.11 3.20
CA ARG A 119 4.20 -17.68 4.52
C ARG A 119 3.92 -16.59 5.53
N GLU A 120 3.11 -16.90 6.53
CA GLU A 120 2.86 -15.99 7.65
C GLU A 120 4.10 -15.84 8.54
N PRO A 121 4.32 -14.65 9.14
CA PRO A 121 3.47 -13.45 9.08
C PRO A 121 3.71 -12.55 7.84
N LEU A 122 4.69 -12.89 6.99
CA LEU A 122 5.13 -12.02 5.90
C LEU A 122 4.07 -11.82 4.81
N ALA A 123 3.28 -12.85 4.53
CA ALA A 123 2.19 -12.76 3.55
C ALA A 123 1.15 -11.70 3.96
N GLY A 124 0.68 -11.72 5.21
CA GLY A 124 -0.22 -10.70 5.74
C GLY A 124 0.41 -9.30 5.77
N LEU A 125 1.68 -9.19 6.18
CA LEU A 125 2.39 -7.90 6.20
C LEU A 125 2.57 -7.31 4.80
N LYS A 126 2.89 -8.15 3.80
CA LYS A 126 2.97 -7.74 2.39
C LYS A 126 1.62 -7.21 1.89
N ALA A 127 0.52 -7.90 2.20
CA ALA A 127 -0.82 -7.45 1.80
C ALA A 127 -1.19 -6.10 2.44
N ARG A 128 -0.90 -5.91 3.73
CA ARG A 128 -1.13 -4.64 4.43
C ARG A 128 -0.31 -3.48 3.88
N LEU A 129 0.96 -3.72 3.55
CA LEU A 129 1.81 -2.71 2.90
C LEU A 129 1.26 -2.34 1.52
N ALA A 130 0.88 -3.34 0.71
CA ALA A 130 0.31 -3.10 -0.61
C ALA A 130 -1.00 -2.29 -0.55
N GLU A 131 -1.89 -2.61 0.39
CA GLU A 131 -3.13 -1.87 0.58
C GLU A 131 -2.88 -0.42 1.00
N ARG A 132 -1.93 -0.20 1.91
CA ARG A 132 -1.57 1.15 2.35
C ARG A 132 -0.94 1.97 1.22
N ILE A 133 -0.06 1.37 0.42
CA ILE A 133 0.53 2.02 -0.77
C ILE A 133 -0.59 2.42 -1.74
N LYS A 134 -1.47 1.47 -2.08
CA LYS A 134 -2.59 1.72 -2.99
C LYS A 134 -3.49 2.85 -2.50
N GLY A 135 -3.83 2.87 -1.21
CA GLY A 135 -4.63 3.96 -0.63
C GLY A 135 -3.97 5.34 -0.76
N ILE A 136 -2.64 5.41 -0.65
CA ILE A 136 -1.89 6.65 -0.87
C ILE A 136 -1.87 7.04 -2.35
N GLU A 137 -1.69 6.09 -3.27
CA GLU A 137 -1.71 6.33 -4.73
C GLU A 137 -3.10 6.79 -5.20
N ASP A 138 -4.17 6.16 -4.70
CA ASP A 138 -5.55 6.54 -5.00
C ASP A 138 -5.87 7.94 -4.45
N LEU A 139 -5.41 8.26 -3.23
CA LEU A 139 -5.53 9.61 -2.66
C LEU A 139 -4.76 10.64 -3.49
N GLN A 140 -3.55 10.30 -3.95
CA GLN A 140 -2.77 11.16 -4.83
C GLN A 140 -3.53 11.46 -6.13
N HIS A 141 -4.10 10.44 -6.76
CA HIS A 141 -4.88 10.61 -7.98
C HIS A 141 -6.12 11.47 -7.74
N ARG A 142 -6.87 11.21 -6.65
CA ARG A 142 -8.00 12.07 -6.25
C ARG A 142 -7.56 13.52 -6.11
N ALA A 143 -6.50 13.82 -5.36
CA ALA A 143 -6.02 15.19 -5.19
C ALA A 143 -5.69 15.88 -6.53
N GLN A 144 -5.12 15.16 -7.50
CA GLN A 144 -4.86 15.67 -8.84
C GLN A 144 -6.15 15.98 -9.60
N VAL A 145 -7.10 15.04 -9.63
CA VAL A 145 -8.39 15.19 -10.30
C VAL A 145 -9.18 16.36 -9.70
N HIS A 146 -9.19 16.52 -8.37
CA HIS A 146 -9.87 17.64 -7.72
C HIS A 146 -9.23 18.98 -8.05
N ARG A 147 -7.90 19.03 -8.22
CA ARG A 147 -7.21 20.23 -8.69
C ARG A 147 -7.65 20.61 -10.12
N GLU A 148 -7.77 19.63 -11.00
CA GLU A 148 -8.27 19.85 -12.37
C GLU A 148 -9.75 20.28 -12.38
N ALA A 149 -10.58 19.69 -11.52
CA ALA A 149 -11.98 20.09 -11.36
C ALA A 149 -12.11 21.57 -10.93
N ALA A 150 -11.21 22.08 -10.09
CA ALA A 150 -11.18 23.49 -9.70
C ALA A 150 -10.95 24.41 -10.91
N VAL A 151 -10.01 24.03 -11.78
CA VAL A 151 -9.70 24.77 -13.01
C VAL A 151 -10.89 24.75 -13.97
N LEU A 152 -11.55 23.61 -14.15
CA LEU A 152 -12.73 23.51 -15.01
C LEU A 152 -13.90 24.36 -14.48
N LEU A 153 -14.08 24.41 -13.16
CA LEU A 153 -15.11 25.23 -12.55
C LEU A 153 -14.79 26.74 -12.67
N ALA A 154 -13.53 27.13 -12.49
CA ALA A 154 -13.06 28.49 -12.77
C ALA A 154 -13.32 28.89 -14.24
N GLN A 155 -12.99 28.00 -15.18
CA GLN A 155 -13.25 28.23 -16.61
C GLN A 155 -14.75 28.41 -16.91
N ARG A 156 -15.62 27.70 -16.20
CA ARG A 156 -17.08 27.84 -16.37
C ARG A 156 -17.56 29.24 -15.97
N PHE A 157 -17.01 29.83 -14.90
CA PHE A 157 -17.30 31.22 -14.53
C PHE A 157 -16.85 32.19 -15.62
N GLU A 158 -15.64 32.01 -16.16
CA GLU A 158 -15.11 32.85 -17.25
C GLU A 158 -16.00 32.76 -18.49
N VAL A 159 -16.38 31.55 -18.91
CA VAL A 159 -17.25 31.35 -20.08
C VAL A 159 -18.60 32.01 -19.89
N LEU A 160 -19.22 31.91 -18.70
CA LEU A 160 -20.49 32.60 -18.43
C LEU A 160 -20.35 34.12 -18.38
N SER A 161 -19.17 34.64 -18.00
CA SER A 161 -18.88 36.07 -17.99
C SER A 161 -18.77 36.68 -19.40
N THR A 162 -18.59 35.84 -20.43
CA THR A 162 -18.64 36.25 -21.84
C THR A 162 -20.05 36.19 -22.46
N LYS A 163 -21.03 35.65 -21.74
CA LYS A 163 -22.44 35.56 -22.16
C LYS A 163 -23.26 36.68 -21.52
N GLY A 164 -24.53 36.77 -21.86
CA GLY A 164 -25.44 37.72 -21.23
C GLY A 164 -25.68 37.42 -19.75
N TRP A 165 -25.95 38.46 -18.95
CA TRP A 165 -26.04 38.31 -17.49
C TRP A 165 -27.22 37.43 -17.04
N LYS A 166 -28.26 37.30 -17.87
CA LYS A 166 -29.40 36.40 -17.63
C LYS A 166 -29.01 34.92 -17.71
N ASP A 167 -28.11 34.55 -18.63
CA ASP A 167 -27.59 33.17 -18.69
C ASP A 167 -26.76 32.84 -17.44
N ALA A 168 -25.97 33.81 -16.98
CA ALA A 168 -25.24 33.71 -15.73
C ALA A 168 -26.19 33.58 -14.52
N GLN A 169 -27.28 34.35 -14.50
CA GLN A 169 -28.32 34.26 -13.46
C GLN A 169 -28.96 32.87 -13.41
N VAL A 170 -29.34 32.30 -14.55
CA VAL A 170 -29.92 30.95 -14.63
C VAL A 170 -28.95 29.89 -14.08
N ALA A 171 -27.65 30.05 -14.29
CA ALA A 171 -26.63 29.09 -13.83
C ALA A 171 -26.19 29.28 -12.37
N GLU A 172 -26.56 30.38 -11.71
CA GLU A 172 -25.96 30.82 -10.44
C GLU A 172 -26.06 29.76 -9.33
N GLU A 173 -27.26 29.25 -9.07
CA GLU A 173 -27.51 28.31 -7.98
C GLU A 173 -26.72 27.00 -8.18
N SER A 174 -26.66 26.51 -9.43
CA SER A 174 -25.87 25.32 -9.77
C SER A 174 -24.38 25.55 -9.52
N LEU A 175 -23.85 26.71 -9.90
CA LEU A 175 -22.44 27.07 -9.68
C LEU A 175 -22.09 27.16 -8.19
N ARG A 176 -22.97 27.76 -7.37
CA ARG A 176 -22.78 27.81 -5.91
C ARG A 176 -22.73 26.41 -5.30
N THR A 177 -23.62 25.54 -5.76
CA THR A 177 -23.68 24.14 -5.33
C THR A 177 -22.39 23.41 -5.71
N ASP A 178 -21.93 23.57 -6.95
CA ASP A 178 -20.70 22.94 -7.45
C ASP A 178 -19.46 23.39 -6.66
N VAL A 179 -19.34 24.69 -6.35
CA VAL A 179 -18.24 25.22 -5.52
C VAL A 179 -18.30 24.68 -4.10
N THR A 180 -19.50 24.58 -3.51
CA THR A 180 -19.68 24.05 -2.16
C THR A 180 -19.28 22.57 -2.10
N HIS A 181 -19.75 21.78 -3.07
CA HIS A 181 -19.40 20.36 -3.19
C HIS A 181 -17.90 20.17 -3.40
N TRP A 182 -17.28 20.97 -4.27
CA TRP A 182 -15.83 20.94 -4.49
C TRP A 182 -15.06 21.21 -3.18
N GLN A 183 -15.47 22.20 -2.40
CA GLN A 183 -14.83 22.53 -1.11
C GLN A 183 -14.95 21.39 -0.10
N GLN A 184 -16.13 20.74 -0.02
CA GLN A 184 -16.34 19.60 0.87
C GLN A 184 -15.40 18.45 0.49
N GLN A 185 -15.33 18.11 -0.79
CA GLN A 185 -14.45 17.04 -1.27
C GLN A 185 -12.97 17.36 -1.04
N ALA A 186 -12.56 18.61 -1.23
CA ALA A 186 -11.21 19.03 -0.91
C ALA A 186 -10.89 18.87 0.59
N ALA A 187 -11.85 19.16 1.48
CA ALA A 187 -11.70 18.92 2.91
C ALA A 187 -11.59 17.43 3.25
N ASP A 188 -12.39 16.58 2.61
CA ASP A 188 -12.37 15.13 2.81
C ASP A 188 -11.03 14.50 2.39
N ILE A 189 -10.42 15.00 1.30
CA ILE A 189 -9.08 14.59 0.85
C ILE A 189 -8.02 14.92 1.90
N VAL A 190 -8.07 16.13 2.46
CA VAL A 190 -7.10 16.59 3.47
C VAL A 190 -7.29 15.86 4.81
N ALA A 191 -8.52 15.42 5.10
CA ALA A 191 -8.84 14.64 6.30
C ALA A 191 -8.45 13.16 6.21
N ASP A 192 -8.07 12.65 5.02
CA ASP A 192 -7.66 11.27 4.82
C ASP A 192 -6.40 10.95 5.66
N ALA A 193 -6.40 9.82 6.36
CA ALA A 193 -5.30 9.41 7.23
C ALA A 193 -3.96 9.25 6.48
N ASN A 194 -4.01 9.03 5.16
CA ASN A 194 -2.83 8.90 4.31
C ASN A 194 -2.29 10.25 3.81
N TRP A 195 -2.98 11.37 4.05
CA TRP A 195 -2.64 12.70 3.51
C TRP A 195 -1.18 13.10 3.81
N THR A 196 -0.69 12.84 5.01
CA THR A 196 0.70 13.14 5.43
C THR A 196 1.75 12.33 4.69
N SER A 197 1.36 11.22 4.06
CA SER A 197 2.25 10.32 3.29
C SER A 197 2.39 10.75 1.82
N LEU A 198 1.60 11.71 1.35
CA LEU A 198 1.77 12.28 0.01
C LEU A 198 3.05 13.12 -0.10
N ASP A 199 3.46 13.36 -1.35
CA ASP A 199 4.50 14.33 -1.67
C ASP A 199 4.12 15.72 -1.15
N ALA A 200 5.09 16.44 -0.60
CA ALA A 200 4.89 17.75 0.02
C ALA A 200 4.32 18.81 -0.96
N LYS A 201 4.39 18.59 -2.27
CA LYS A 201 3.82 19.49 -3.29
C LYS A 201 2.28 19.48 -3.33
N PHE A 202 1.62 18.40 -2.89
CA PHE A 202 0.17 18.26 -3.07
C PHE A 202 -0.63 19.24 -2.21
N ALA A 203 -0.22 19.45 -0.96
CA ALA A 203 -0.87 20.40 -0.06
C ALA A 203 -0.87 21.84 -0.60
N PRO A 204 0.27 22.47 -0.95
CA PRO A 204 0.25 23.83 -1.50
C PRO A 204 -0.46 23.90 -2.87
N GLN A 205 -0.43 22.83 -3.68
CA GLN A 205 -1.16 22.81 -4.95
C GLN A 205 -2.68 22.82 -4.77
N LEU A 206 -3.20 22.02 -3.83
CA LEU A 206 -4.63 21.96 -3.56
C LEU A 206 -5.12 23.28 -2.94
N GLU A 207 -4.34 23.86 -2.00
CA GLU A 207 -4.67 25.16 -1.40
C GLU A 207 -4.63 26.30 -2.43
N ALA A 208 -3.65 26.32 -3.33
CA ALA A 208 -3.59 27.31 -4.40
C ALA A 208 -4.82 27.21 -5.33
N SER A 209 -5.23 25.99 -5.70
CA SER A 209 -6.44 25.78 -6.52
C SER A 209 -7.72 26.18 -5.79
N LYS A 210 -7.82 25.90 -4.48
CA LYS A 210 -8.92 26.38 -3.64
C LYS A 210 -8.99 27.90 -3.63
N ALA A 211 -7.87 28.57 -3.33
CA ALA A 211 -7.81 30.02 -3.26
C ALA A 211 -8.20 30.66 -4.59
N GLN A 212 -7.67 30.15 -5.70
CA GLN A 212 -8.00 30.66 -7.04
C GLN A 212 -9.48 30.48 -7.37
N LEU A 213 -10.06 29.30 -7.12
CA LEU A 213 -11.47 29.03 -7.39
C LEU A 213 -12.39 29.96 -6.59
N LEU A 214 -12.10 30.16 -5.30
CA LEU A 214 -12.92 31.01 -4.44
C LEU A 214 -12.87 32.47 -4.87
N VAL A 215 -11.69 32.98 -5.23
CA VAL A 215 -11.56 34.37 -5.73
C VAL A 215 -12.38 34.58 -7.01
N VAL A 216 -12.31 33.64 -7.95
CA VAL A 216 -13.08 33.72 -9.21
C VAL A 216 -14.58 33.61 -8.95
N SER A 217 -14.99 32.69 -8.06
CA SER A 217 -16.39 32.50 -7.67
C SER A 217 -16.96 33.75 -7.00
N ASP A 218 -16.26 34.32 -6.03
CA ASP A 218 -16.69 35.51 -5.29
C ASP A 218 -16.83 36.71 -6.23
N ALA A 219 -15.85 36.93 -7.12
CA ALA A 219 -15.89 38.01 -8.11
C ALA A 219 -17.08 37.84 -9.07
N PHE A 220 -17.32 36.63 -9.57
CA PHE A 220 -18.45 36.33 -10.46
C PHE A 220 -19.79 36.59 -9.78
N HIS A 221 -20.00 36.06 -8.58
CA HIS A 221 -21.25 36.21 -7.85
C HIS A 221 -21.52 37.66 -7.44
N SER A 222 -20.48 38.40 -7.04
CA SER A 222 -20.59 39.83 -6.74
C SER A 222 -20.98 40.63 -7.99
N ALA A 223 -20.34 40.36 -9.13
CA ALA A 223 -20.66 41.04 -10.37
C ALA A 223 -22.09 40.72 -10.85
N LEU A 224 -22.54 39.48 -10.68
CA LEU A 224 -23.89 39.06 -11.07
C LEU A 224 -24.96 39.71 -10.18
N ALA A 225 -24.74 39.78 -8.87
CA ALA A 225 -25.64 40.48 -7.96
C ALA A 225 -25.76 41.97 -8.33
N GLN A 226 -24.66 42.60 -8.73
CA GLN A 226 -24.65 43.98 -9.21
C GLN A 226 -25.41 44.13 -10.53
N ALA A 227 -25.27 43.18 -11.47
CA ALA A 227 -26.03 43.18 -12.72
C ALA A 227 -27.54 43.07 -12.47
N ILE A 228 -27.95 42.20 -11.54
CA ILE A 228 -29.36 42.02 -11.14
C ILE A 228 -29.91 43.32 -10.52
N ALA A 229 -29.15 43.96 -9.63
CA ALA A 229 -29.55 45.25 -9.04
C ALA A 229 -29.68 46.35 -10.11
N ALA A 230 -28.70 46.45 -11.02
CA ALA A 230 -28.70 47.41 -12.13
C ALA A 230 -29.81 47.18 -13.16
N ALA A 231 -30.32 45.95 -13.29
CA ALA A 231 -31.48 45.62 -14.10
C ALA A 231 -32.81 46.04 -13.46
N ALA A 232 -32.87 46.02 -12.13
CA ALA A 232 -34.05 46.44 -11.36
C ALA A 232 -34.12 47.96 -11.16
N ASP A 233 -32.97 48.64 -11.10
CA ASP A 233 -32.85 50.08 -10.89
C ASP A 233 -31.81 50.69 -11.86
N ALA A 234 -32.27 51.59 -12.72
CA ALA A 234 -31.41 52.30 -13.66
C ALA A 234 -30.40 53.24 -12.97
N ALA A 235 -30.63 53.64 -11.72
CA ALA A 235 -29.68 54.45 -10.94
C ALA A 235 -28.58 53.62 -10.28
N ALA A 236 -28.73 52.29 -10.17
CA ALA A 236 -27.74 51.42 -9.56
C ALA A 236 -26.48 51.28 -10.45
N PRO A 237 -25.29 51.09 -9.84
CA PRO A 237 -24.01 51.04 -10.56
C PRO A 237 -23.92 49.81 -11.47
N LEU A 238 -23.42 50.00 -12.70
CA LEU A 238 -23.22 48.91 -13.66
C LEU A 238 -22.16 47.90 -13.18
N PRO A 239 -22.33 46.60 -13.49
CA PRO A 239 -21.38 45.57 -13.08
C PRO A 239 -20.02 45.73 -13.77
N PRO A 240 -18.93 45.20 -13.20
CA PRO A 240 -17.58 45.30 -13.76
C PRO A 240 -17.36 44.42 -15.01
N VAL A 241 -18.30 43.52 -15.32
CA VAL A 241 -18.23 42.64 -16.50
C VAL A 241 -18.73 43.42 -17.73
N PRO A 242 -17.87 43.70 -18.74
CA PRO A 242 -18.22 44.61 -19.83
C PRO A 242 -19.46 44.20 -20.62
N VAL A 243 -19.58 42.92 -20.98
CA VAL A 243 -20.73 42.39 -21.74
C VAL A 243 -22.04 42.67 -21.01
N TRP A 244 -22.06 42.47 -19.69
CA TRP A 244 -23.25 42.70 -18.88
C TRP A 244 -23.56 44.18 -18.72
N ALA A 245 -22.53 45.01 -18.53
CA ALA A 245 -22.68 46.46 -18.44
C ALA A 245 -23.22 47.06 -19.75
N ASP A 246 -22.75 46.56 -20.90
CA ASP A 246 -23.22 46.99 -22.23
C ASP A 246 -24.69 46.61 -22.45
N GLU A 247 -25.09 45.39 -22.10
CA GLU A 247 -26.50 44.94 -22.16
C GLU A 247 -27.42 45.83 -21.30
N LEU A 248 -26.95 46.20 -20.11
CA LEU A 248 -27.71 47.05 -19.18
C LEU A 248 -27.78 48.51 -19.65
N ARG A 249 -26.70 49.07 -20.21
CA ARG A 249 -26.73 50.41 -20.83
C ARG A 249 -27.73 50.47 -21.98
N ALA A 250 -27.68 49.48 -22.86
CA ALA A 250 -28.65 49.36 -23.95
C ALA A 250 -30.10 49.28 -23.43
N ALA A 251 -30.34 48.51 -22.35
CA ALA A 251 -31.66 48.41 -21.73
C ALA A 251 -32.14 49.73 -21.10
N ARG A 252 -31.21 50.59 -20.63
CA ARG A 252 -31.49 51.93 -20.10
C ARG A 252 -31.67 52.98 -21.20
N GLY A 253 -31.33 52.67 -22.45
CA GLY A 253 -31.28 53.64 -23.55
C GLY A 253 -30.04 54.54 -23.50
N GLU A 254 -29.00 54.14 -22.78
CA GLU A 254 -27.71 54.82 -22.70
C GLU A 254 -26.83 54.33 -23.86
N ALA A 255 -26.44 55.24 -24.76
CA ALA A 255 -25.59 54.96 -25.93
C ALA A 255 -24.10 54.93 -25.57
#